data_AF-A0AAU0MQ11-F1
#
_entry.id   AF-A0AAU0MQ11-F1
#
_cell.length_a   1.000
_cell.length_b   1.000
_cell.length_c   1.000
_cell.angle_alpha   90.00
_cell.angle_beta   90.00
_cell.angle_gamma   90.00
#
_symmetry.space_group_name_H-M   'P 1'
#
loop_
_entity.id
_entity.type
_entity.pdbx_description
1 polymer ?
#
loop_
_entity_poly.entity_id
_entity_poly.type
_entity_poly.pdbx_seq_one_letter_code
_entity_poly.pdbx_strand_id
1 'polypeptide(L)'
;MSPVLSGLSLYAVALATLLSAFVRLIQSGQLRQRVMHQMTGVRELAELSGITDPRDLQDAFGPPGMDRVWRHVTLLQITSKRQFIGYLMSDPRVHIASMIAAVLALIIPHWTGQLVVLIAAVSQAGAWLSATRLPK
;
A
#
# COMPACT_ATOMS: atom_id res chain seq x y z
N MET A 1 10.15 28.40 16.34
CA MET A 1 8.95 27.99 15.57
C MET A 1 8.04 27.21 16.52
N SER A 2 6.75 27.53 16.56
CA SER A 2 5.76 26.79 17.34
C SER A 2 5.55 25.38 16.76
N PRO A 3 5.22 24.37 17.58
CA PRO A 3 4.90 23.04 17.09
C PRO A 3 3.67 23.09 16.17
N VAL A 4 3.72 22.38 15.04
CA VAL A 4 2.62 22.28 14.06
C VAL A 4 1.49 21.42 14.60
N LEU A 5 1.85 20.34 15.31
CA LEU A 5 0.94 19.44 16.01
C LEU A 5 1.10 19.58 17.53
N SER A 6 -0.02 19.68 18.25
CA SER A 6 -0.02 19.51 19.72
C SER A 6 0.39 18.08 20.09
N GLY A 7 0.88 17.86 21.32
CA GLY A 7 1.34 16.54 21.77
C GLY A 7 0.31 15.43 21.52
N LEU A 8 -0.95 15.66 21.91
CA LEU A 8 -2.03 14.70 21.68
C LEU A 8 -2.27 14.41 20.19
N SER A 9 -2.28 15.44 19.35
CA SER A 9 -2.48 15.25 17.90
C SER A 9 -1.31 14.52 17.24
N LEU A 10 -0.07 14.76 17.69
CA LEU A 10 1.11 14.04 17.22
C LEU A 10 1.02 12.54 17.55
N TYR A 11 0.66 12.20 18.79
CA TYR A 11 0.44 10.81 19.18
C TYR A 11 -0.66 10.14 18.35
N ALA A 12 -1.79 10.81 18.15
CA ALA A 12 -2.90 10.27 17.38
C ALA A 12 -2.51 10.00 15.91
N VAL A 13 -1.86 10.96 15.25
CA VAL A 13 -1.41 10.83 13.85
C VAL A 13 -0.34 9.74 13.71
N ALA A 14 0.64 9.69 14.61
CA ALA A 14 1.67 8.67 14.60
C ALA A 14 1.08 7.27 14.79
N LEU A 15 0.17 7.10 15.76
CA LEU A 15 -0.48 5.82 16.02
C LEU A 15 -1.35 5.37 14.85
N ALA A 16 -2.17 6.27 14.29
CA ALA A 16 -3.00 5.96 13.12
C ALA A 16 -2.14 5.55 11.91
N THR A 17 -1.03 6.24 11.68
CA THR A 17 -0.08 5.93 10.60
C THR A 17 0.57 4.58 10.80
N LEU A 18 1.01 4.28 12.03
CA LEU A 18 1.65 3.02 12.41
C LEU A 18 0.70 1.83 12.20
N LEU A 19 -0.52 1.92 12.73
CA LEU A 19 -1.54 0.86 12.60
C LEU A 19 -1.96 0.64 11.15
N SER A 20 -2.17 1.73 10.40
CA SER A 20 -2.51 1.66 8.98
C SER A 20 -1.41 0.95 8.19
N ALA A 21 -0.16 1.38 8.34
CA ALA A 21 0.97 0.78 7.65
C ALA A 21 1.15 -0.71 8.03
N PHE A 22 0.96 -1.07 9.30
CA PHE A 22 1.06 -2.44 9.77
C PHE A 22 0.01 -3.37 9.13
N VAL A 23 -1.26 -2.94 9.11
CA VAL A 23 -2.34 -3.70 8.46
C VAL A 23 -2.05 -3.91 6.98
N ARG A 24 -1.57 -2.87 6.29
CA ARG A 24 -1.26 -2.95 4.84
C ARG A 24 -0.06 -3.86 4.56
N LEU A 25 0.92 -3.90 5.45
CA LEU A 25 2.04 -4.83 5.34
C LEU A 25 1.54 -6.28 5.34
N ILE A 26 0.66 -6.63 6.28
CA ILE A 26 0.06 -7.98 6.38
C ILE A 26 -0.77 -8.28 5.12
N GLN A 27 -1.68 -7.38 4.74
CA GLN A 27 -2.55 -7.57 3.57
C GLN A 27 -1.74 -7.78 2.29
N SER A 28 -0.72 -6.95 2.07
CA SER A 28 0.15 -7.08 0.89
C SER A 28 0.96 -8.39 0.91
N GLY A 29 1.28 -8.93 2.09
CA GLY A 29 1.88 -10.25 2.25
C GLY A 29 0.93 -11.37 1.81
N GLN A 30 -0.32 -11.33 2.28
CA GLN A 30 -1.35 -12.32 1.92
C GLN A 30 -1.64 -12.34 0.41
N LEU A 31 -1.68 -11.17 -0.25
CA LEU A 31 -1.86 -11.08 -1.69
C LEU A 31 -0.72 -11.74 -2.45
N ARG A 32 0.53 -11.48 -2.04
CA ARG A 32 1.69 -12.11 -2.65
C ARG A 32 1.67 -13.62 -2.50
N GLN A 33 1.29 -14.10 -1.31
CA GLN A 33 1.17 -15.53 -1.06
C GLN A 33 0.12 -16.17 -1.98
N ARG A 34 -1.02 -15.51 -2.21
CA ARG A 34 -2.03 -15.98 -3.17
C ARG A 34 -1.51 -16.07 -4.59
N VAL A 35 -0.73 -15.10 -5.05
CA VAL A 35 -0.07 -15.16 -6.37
C VAL A 35 0.89 -16.35 -6.45
N MET A 36 1.68 -16.58 -5.39
CA MET A 36 2.60 -17.73 -5.34
C MET A 36 1.87 -19.08 -5.37
N HIS A 37 0.64 -19.15 -4.85
CA HIS A 37 -0.22 -20.33 -4.93
C HIS A 37 -1.07 -20.39 -6.21
N GLN A 38 -0.78 -19.58 -7.23
CA GLN A 38 -1.51 -19.52 -8.50
C GLN A 38 -3.01 -19.19 -8.33
N MET A 39 -3.38 -18.52 -7.22
CA MET A 39 -4.73 -18.04 -6.94
C MET A 39 -4.85 -16.53 -7.23
N THR A 40 -4.24 -16.09 -8.34
CA THR A 40 -4.19 -14.70 -8.78
C THR A 40 -5.52 -14.27 -9.42
N GLY A 41 -6.35 -13.56 -8.68
CA GLY A 41 -7.58 -12.96 -9.19
C GLY A 41 -7.39 -11.48 -9.56
N VAL A 42 -8.51 -10.86 -9.90
CA VAL A 42 -8.57 -9.43 -10.24
C VAL A 42 -8.03 -8.56 -9.12
N ARG A 43 -8.38 -8.86 -7.86
CA ARG A 43 -7.94 -8.11 -6.68
C ARG A 43 -6.41 -8.10 -6.55
N GLU A 44 -5.76 -9.24 -6.69
CA GLU A 44 -4.31 -9.36 -6.53
C GLU A 44 -3.59 -8.57 -7.60
N LEU A 45 -4.05 -8.70 -8.85
CA LEU A 45 -3.49 -7.94 -9.95
C LEU A 45 -3.70 -6.44 -9.74
N ALA A 46 -4.91 -6.01 -9.40
CA ALA A 46 -5.23 -4.60 -9.21
C ALA A 46 -4.43 -3.98 -8.06
N GLU A 47 -4.36 -4.66 -6.92
CA GLU A 47 -3.72 -4.12 -5.72
C GLU A 47 -2.18 -4.17 -5.78
N LEU A 48 -1.61 -5.20 -6.42
CA LEU A 48 -0.15 -5.35 -6.55
C LEU A 48 0.43 -4.59 -7.75
N SER A 49 -0.34 -4.38 -8.82
CA SER A 49 0.08 -3.59 -9.98
C SER A 49 -0.36 -2.13 -9.90
N GLY A 50 -1.47 -1.82 -9.23
CA GLY A 50 -2.08 -0.49 -9.22
C GLY A 50 -3.01 -0.20 -10.40
N ILE A 51 -3.23 -1.17 -11.30
CA ILE A 51 -4.17 -1.03 -12.42
C ILE A 51 -5.58 -1.37 -11.91
N THR A 52 -6.48 -0.38 -11.89
CA THR A 52 -7.80 -0.54 -11.28
C THR A 52 -8.89 -0.96 -12.26
N ASP A 53 -8.71 -0.74 -13.57
CA ASP A 53 -9.69 -1.15 -14.58
C ASP A 53 -9.50 -2.64 -14.95
N PRO A 54 -10.55 -3.49 -14.83
CA PRO A 54 -10.49 -4.88 -15.26
C PRO A 54 -10.11 -5.11 -16.73
N ARG A 55 -10.39 -4.15 -17.62
CA ARG A 55 -10.02 -4.24 -19.04
C ARG A 55 -8.51 -4.04 -19.21
N ASP A 56 -7.97 -3.00 -18.60
CA ASP A 56 -6.53 -2.71 -18.59
C ASP A 56 -5.73 -3.86 -17.96
N LEU A 57 -6.31 -4.55 -16.97
CA LEU A 57 -5.71 -5.76 -16.40
C LEU A 57 -5.60 -6.90 -17.42
N GLN A 58 -6.63 -7.11 -18.25
CA GLN A 58 -6.57 -8.11 -19.31
C GLN A 58 -5.58 -7.72 -20.41
N ASP A 59 -5.51 -6.43 -20.75
CA ASP A 59 -4.54 -5.94 -21.73
C ASP A 59 -3.10 -6.07 -21.22
N ALA A 60 -2.87 -5.87 -19.92
CA ALA A 60 -1.54 -5.98 -19.31
C ALA A 60 -1.09 -7.42 -19.05
N PHE A 61 -2.01 -8.32 -18.66
CA PHE A 61 -1.69 -9.67 -18.15
C PHE A 61 -2.27 -10.82 -18.99
N GLY A 62 -2.99 -10.50 -20.07
CA GLY A 62 -3.72 -11.45 -20.91
C GLY A 62 -5.08 -11.83 -20.31
N PRO A 63 -5.85 -12.70 -21.00
CA PRO A 63 -7.13 -13.18 -20.49
C PRO A 63 -6.94 -14.09 -19.26
N PRO A 64 -7.90 -14.10 -18.32
CA PRO A 64 -7.89 -15.06 -17.23
C PRO A 64 -8.25 -16.48 -17.71
N GLY A 65 -7.95 -17.48 -16.89
CA GLY A 65 -8.48 -18.83 -17.06
C GLY A 65 -10.00 -18.90 -16.91
N MET A 66 -10.59 -20.08 -17.18
CA MET A 66 -12.04 -20.30 -17.08
C MET A 66 -12.59 -20.04 -15.66
N ASP A 67 -11.75 -20.19 -14.64
CA ASP A 67 -12.03 -19.90 -13.24
C ASP A 67 -11.85 -18.42 -12.85
N ARG A 68 -11.59 -17.54 -13.82
CA ARG A 68 -11.27 -16.12 -13.64
C ARG A 68 -9.96 -15.88 -12.87
N VAL A 69 -9.02 -16.82 -12.96
CA VAL A 69 -7.71 -16.75 -12.30
C VAL A 69 -6.58 -16.71 -13.33
N TRP A 70 -5.59 -15.87 -13.09
CA TRP A 70 -4.36 -15.75 -13.88
C TRP A 70 -3.26 -16.66 -13.34
N ARG A 71 -3.42 -17.98 -13.50
CA ARG A 71 -2.48 -18.98 -12.96
C ARG A 71 -1.07 -18.85 -13.55
N HIS A 72 -0.94 -18.31 -14.76
CA HIS A 72 0.33 -18.10 -15.46
C HIS A 72 1.07 -16.84 -15.02
N VAL A 73 0.41 -15.94 -14.27
CA VAL A 73 1.00 -14.65 -13.89
C VAL A 73 1.80 -14.78 -12.60
N THR A 74 3.06 -14.39 -12.67
CA THR A 74 4.01 -14.40 -11.56
C THR A 74 4.12 -13.02 -10.88
N LEU A 75 4.62 -13.00 -9.65
CA LEU A 75 4.91 -11.74 -8.94
C LEU A 75 5.86 -10.83 -9.73
N LEU A 76 6.86 -11.41 -10.42
CA LEU A 76 7.82 -10.64 -11.20
C LEU A 76 7.12 -9.88 -12.35
N GLN A 77 6.22 -10.56 -13.06
CA GLN A 77 5.42 -9.95 -14.13
C GLN A 77 4.48 -8.85 -13.60
N ILE A 78 3.87 -9.06 -12.43
CA ILE A 78 3.04 -8.02 -11.80
C ILE A 78 3.89 -6.81 -11.43
N THR A 79 5.08 -7.03 -10.85
CA THR A 79 5.97 -5.93 -10.45
C THR A 79 6.54 -5.16 -11.64
N SER A 80 6.74 -5.80 -12.80
CA SER A 80 7.23 -5.11 -14.00
C SER A 80 6.17 -4.21 -14.66
N LYS A 81 4.89 -4.47 -14.40
CA LYS A 81 3.74 -3.66 -14.85
C LYS A 81 3.22 -2.71 -13.77
N ARG A 82 3.93 -2.56 -12.65
CA ARG A 82 3.48 -1.80 -11.49
C ARG A 82 3.46 -0.29 -11.78
N GLN A 83 2.29 0.31 -11.58
CA GLN A 83 2.06 1.75 -11.59
C GLN A 83 2.30 2.37 -10.21
N PHE A 84 2.38 3.71 -10.15
CA PHE A 84 2.59 4.45 -8.90
C PHE A 84 1.62 4.04 -7.77
N ILE A 85 0.33 3.90 -8.10
CA ILE A 85 -0.70 3.46 -7.16
C ILE A 85 -0.36 2.07 -6.58
N GLY A 86 0.17 1.16 -7.39
CA GLY A 86 0.58 -0.17 -6.93
C GLY A 86 1.76 -0.15 -5.96
N TYR A 87 2.68 0.83 -6.10
CA TYR A 87 3.74 1.07 -5.12
C TYR A 87 3.18 1.57 -3.80
N LEU A 88 2.30 2.58 -3.85
CA LEU A 88 1.66 3.12 -2.65
C LEU A 88 0.86 2.03 -1.94
N MET A 89 0.18 1.18 -2.71
CA MET A 89 -0.71 0.16 -2.18
C MET A 89 0.01 -1.07 -1.65
N SER A 90 1.07 -1.54 -2.29
CA SER A 90 1.60 -2.87 -1.97
C SER A 90 3.08 -2.90 -1.66
N ASP A 91 3.85 -1.82 -1.86
CA ASP A 91 5.28 -1.85 -1.62
C ASP A 91 5.60 -1.89 -0.11
N PRO A 92 6.25 -2.97 0.40
CA PRO A 92 6.56 -3.09 1.83
C PRO A 92 7.46 -1.95 2.30
N ARG A 93 8.31 -1.40 1.42
CA ARG A 93 9.25 -0.32 1.75
C ARG A 93 8.50 0.95 2.15
N VAL A 94 7.39 1.26 1.46
CA VAL A 94 6.55 2.44 1.76
C VAL A 94 5.91 2.30 3.14
N HIS A 95 5.38 1.12 3.47
CA HIS A 95 4.76 0.85 4.77
C HIS A 95 5.79 0.84 5.90
N ILE A 96 6.93 0.17 5.72
CA ILE A 96 8.02 0.15 6.69
C ILE A 96 8.56 1.58 6.92
N ALA A 97 8.80 2.35 5.86
CA ALA A 97 9.23 3.74 5.98
C ALA A 97 8.20 4.59 6.75
N SER A 98 6.91 4.37 6.52
CA SER A 98 5.83 5.07 7.24
C SER A 98 5.77 4.68 8.72
N MET A 99 6.04 3.41 9.06
CA MET A 99 6.15 2.97 10.45
C MET A 99 7.36 3.61 11.14
N ILE A 100 8.51 3.61 10.48
CA ILE A 100 9.74 4.26 10.99
C ILE A 100 9.49 5.75 11.21
N ALA A 101 8.88 6.44 10.25
CA ALA A 101 8.50 7.84 10.35
C ALA A 101 7.61 8.12 11.57
N ALA A 102 6.60 7.29 11.82
CA ALA A 102 5.72 7.41 12.97
C ALA A 102 6.46 7.26 14.30
N VAL A 103 7.36 6.27 14.42
CA VAL A 103 8.16 6.04 15.63
C VAL A 103 9.15 7.19 15.85
N LEU A 104 9.87 7.60 14.80
CA LEU A 104 10.86 8.68 14.90
C LEU A 104 10.23 10.01 15.31
N ALA A 105 9.02 10.32 14.84
CA ALA A 105 8.32 11.55 15.21
C ALA A 105 7.95 11.62 16.69
N LEU A 106 7.79 10.47 17.37
CA LEU A 106 7.54 10.41 18.81
C LEU A 106 8.82 10.54 19.63
N ILE A 107 9.94 10.05 19.12
CA ILE A 107 11.25 10.11 19.80
C ILE A 107 11.89 11.50 19.62
N ILE A 108 11.73 12.08 18.43
CA ILE A 108 12.30 13.37 18.05
C ILE A 108 11.15 14.33 17.76
N PRO A 109 10.53 14.94 18.79
CA PRO A 109 9.43 15.89 18.64
C PRO A 109 9.94 17.26 18.15
N HIS A 110 10.66 17.25 17.04
CA HIS A 110 11.13 18.43 16.32
C HIS A 110 10.21 18.67 15.10
N TRP A 111 10.17 19.89 14.58
CA TRP A 111 9.29 20.24 13.46
C TRP A 111 9.51 19.35 12.22
N THR A 112 10.74 18.89 12.01
CA THR A 112 11.11 17.93 10.96
C THR A 112 10.45 16.57 11.17
N GLY A 113 10.42 16.05 12.40
CA GLY A 113 9.73 14.79 12.74
C GLY A 113 8.23 14.89 12.50
N GLN A 114 7.62 16.03 12.84
CA GLN A 114 6.20 16.30 12.58
C GLN A 114 5.88 16.32 11.08
N LEU A 115 6.72 16.95 10.25
CA LEU A 115 6.54 16.92 8.79
C LEU A 115 6.68 15.50 8.23
N VAL A 116 7.67 14.74 8.70
CA VAL A 116 7.91 13.37 8.23
C VAL A 116 6.71 12.46 8.54
N VAL A 117 6.13 12.53 9.74
CA VAL A 117 4.93 11.74 10.06
C VAL A 117 3.69 12.21 9.31
N LEU A 118 3.55 13.51 9.02
CA LEU A 118 2.45 14.01 8.20
C LEU A 118 2.53 13.49 6.76
N ILE A 119 3.73 13.47 6.15
CA ILE A 119 3.94 12.89 4.83
C ILE A 119 3.61 11.39 4.84
N ALA A 120 4.05 10.66 5.87
CA ALA A 120 3.72 9.26 6.04
C ALA A 120 2.19 9.04 6.19
N ALA A 121 1.51 9.87 6.97
CA ALA A 121 0.06 9.82 7.15
C ALA A 121 -0.69 10.05 5.83
N VAL A 122 -0.29 11.06 5.05
CA VAL A 122 -0.87 11.34 3.71
C VAL A 122 -0.62 10.17 2.77
N SER A 123 0.59 9.58 2.78
CA SER A 123 0.90 8.39 2.00
C SER A 123 -0.02 7.23 2.38
N GLN A 124 -0.20 6.94 3.67
CA GLN A 124 -1.08 5.86 4.13
C GLN A 124 -2.56 6.14 3.80
N ALA A 125 -3.00 7.40 3.90
CA ALA A 125 -4.36 7.79 3.50
C ALA A 125 -4.59 7.58 2.00
N GLY A 126 -3.65 7.99 1.15
CA GLY A 126 -3.72 7.75 -0.30
C GLY A 126 -3.74 6.27 -0.65
N ALA A 127 -2.96 5.46 0.06
CA ALA A 127 -2.95 4.01 -0.08
C ALA A 127 -4.31 3.38 0.26
N TRP A 128 -4.92 3.81 1.37
CA TRP A 128 -6.24 3.37 1.80
C TRP A 128 -7.33 3.79 0.81
N LEU A 129 -7.33 5.05 0.39
CA LEU A 129 -8.28 5.57 -0.60
C LEU A 129 -8.19 4.81 -1.92
N SER A 130 -6.98 4.48 -2.36
CA SER A 130 -6.77 3.69 -3.58
C SER A 130 -7.33 2.27 -3.43
N ALA A 131 -7.17 1.65 -2.26
CA ALA A 131 -7.74 0.33 -1.97
C ALA A 131 -9.28 0.32 -2.00
N THR A 132 -9.95 1.41 -1.61
CA THR A 132 -11.42 1.49 -1.67
C THR A 132 -11.97 1.49 -3.10
N ARG A 133 -11.14 1.80 -4.10
CA ARG A 133 -11.51 1.86 -5.52
C ARG A 133 -11.21 0.57 -6.28
N LEU A 134 -10.73 -0.47 -5.61
CA LEU A 134 -10.42 -1.74 -6.25
C LEU A 134 -11.69 -2.43 -6.77
N PRO A 135 -11.63 -3.04 -7.96
CA PRO A 135 -12.72 -3.88 -8.48
C PRO A 135 -12.95 -5.10 -7.58
N LYS A 136 -14.23 -5.47 -7.40
CA LYS A 136 -14.67 -6.62 -6.60
C LYS A 136 -14.83 -7.88 -7.43
#